data_AF-A0A7L2JIC2-F1
#
_entry.id   AF-A0A7L2JIC2-F1
#
_cell.length_a   1.000
_cell.length_b   1.000
_cell.length_c   1.000
_cell.angle_alpha   90.00
_cell.angle_beta   90.00
_cell.angle_gamma   90.00
#
_symmetry.space_group_name_H-M   'P 1'
#
loop_
_entity.id
_entity.type
_entity.pdbx_description
1 polymer ?
#
loop_
_entity_poly.entity_id
_entity_poly.type
_entity_poly.pdbx_seq_one_letter_code
_entity_poly.pdbx_strand_id
1 'polypeptide(L)'
;MFSPGSWLPALPGLEWGWALLDALLQGLVGACAVSVLCSLMKVYLYIKCVNNPERQAEKEAIRARQPLLEPLHVLVLTGVLGLVGSRVAALVVLEFSLRAVSTIISLSKGTHNSQLYLLCQYSLGCGVSCGLSFLLEGALHRSWNLVLAVGLSGLLALHARRLAQHVCALYELHSRARYCGVCILLLAAGHGIPCLLRNALALTFAVADLAAVELINRDFLSTGEAVRFWTPLTICYTLLVIYMQEESRQSMVRGLVFRTVLVRMGGLFILLLTVGRWTDVLHVFVSLLGELWCLLHAGILLESCWRQ
;
A
#
# COMPACT_ATOMS: atom_id res chain seq x y z
N MET A 1 32.56 1.40 -52.39
CA MET A 1 31.42 0.60 -51.88
C MET A 1 31.07 1.14 -50.51
N PHE A 2 30.10 2.05 -50.43
CA PHE A 2 29.63 2.63 -49.17
C PHE A 2 28.35 1.91 -48.77
N SER A 3 28.37 1.23 -47.62
CA SER A 3 27.19 0.57 -47.05
C SER A 3 26.35 1.61 -46.30
N PRO A 4 25.07 1.87 -46.67
CA PRO A 4 24.25 2.90 -46.04
C PRO A 4 23.47 2.31 -44.85
N GLY A 5 24.18 1.87 -43.80
CA GLY A 5 23.56 1.17 -42.67
C GLY A 5 23.97 1.63 -41.25
N SER A 6 24.96 2.52 -41.11
CA SER A 6 25.54 2.84 -39.79
C SER A 6 25.10 4.19 -39.19
N TRP A 7 24.10 4.85 -39.76
CA TRP A 7 23.67 6.21 -39.38
C TRP A 7 22.24 6.31 -38.84
N LEU A 8 21.62 5.19 -38.46
CA LEU A 8 20.38 5.25 -37.70
C LEU A 8 20.71 5.30 -36.20
N PRO A 9 20.46 6.42 -35.49
CA PRO A 9 20.43 6.38 -34.04
C PRO A 9 19.37 5.34 -33.64
N ALA A 10 19.74 4.40 -32.77
CA ALA A 10 18.80 3.47 -32.19
C ALA A 10 17.62 4.28 -31.65
N LEU A 11 16.42 4.05 -32.20
CA LEU A 11 15.20 4.79 -31.86
C LEU A 11 15.04 4.82 -30.33
N PRO A 12 15.22 5.98 -29.67
CA PRO A 12 15.06 6.08 -28.21
C PRO A 12 13.61 5.88 -27.77
N GLY A 13 12.65 5.82 -28.71
CA GLY A 13 11.23 5.66 -28.39
C GLY A 13 10.84 4.27 -27.88
N LEU A 14 11.52 3.20 -28.32
CA LEU A 14 11.09 1.84 -27.98
C LEU A 14 11.52 1.45 -26.55
N GLU A 15 12.77 1.75 -26.16
CA GLU A 15 13.28 1.43 -24.81
C GLU A 15 12.58 2.25 -23.71
N TRP A 16 12.25 3.51 -23.99
CA TRP A 16 11.41 4.32 -23.11
C TRP A 16 9.99 3.75 -22.97
N GLY A 17 9.43 3.23 -24.07
CA GLY A 17 8.11 2.60 -24.07
C GLY A 17 8.05 1.33 -23.20
N TRP A 18 9.06 0.45 -23.30
CA TRP A 18 9.13 -0.77 -22.50
C TRP A 18 9.41 -0.48 -21.02
N ALA A 19 10.28 0.48 -20.71
CA ALA A 19 10.55 0.88 -19.33
C ALA A 19 9.31 1.50 -18.65
N LEU A 20 8.57 2.34 -19.39
CA LEU A 20 7.31 2.92 -18.90
C LEU A 20 6.24 1.83 -18.72
N LEU A 21 6.15 0.89 -19.66
CA LEU A 21 5.23 -0.23 -19.56
C LEU A 21 5.54 -1.09 -18.33
N ASP A 22 6.80 -1.44 -18.11
CA ASP A 22 7.22 -2.23 -16.95
C ASP A 22 6.91 -1.50 -15.63
N ALA A 23 7.12 -0.18 -15.58
CA ALA A 23 6.76 0.66 -14.42
C ALA A 23 5.25 0.68 -14.18
N LEU A 24 4.43 0.79 -15.23
CA LEU A 24 2.97 0.74 -15.13
C LEU A 24 2.46 -0.65 -14.73
N LEU A 25 3.04 -1.72 -15.27
CA LEU A 25 2.70 -3.09 -14.88
C LEU A 25 3.04 -3.34 -13.41
N GLN A 26 4.21 -2.90 -12.96
CA GLN A 26 4.63 -2.98 -11.56
C GLN A 26 3.67 -2.17 -10.65
N GLY A 27 3.34 -0.94 -11.04
CA GLY A 27 2.35 -0.12 -10.34
C GLY A 27 0.95 -0.75 -10.31
N LEU A 28 0.58 -1.49 -11.36
CA LEU A 28 -0.69 -2.22 -11.42
C LEU A 28 -0.72 -3.38 -10.43
N VAL A 29 0.36 -4.15 -10.30
CA VAL A 29 0.47 -5.20 -9.28
C VAL A 29 0.33 -4.60 -7.88
N GLY A 30 1.02 -3.49 -7.61
CA GLY A 30 0.90 -2.76 -6.35
C GLY A 30 -0.54 -2.30 -6.07
N ALA A 31 -1.21 -1.69 -7.06
CA ALA A 31 -2.60 -1.24 -6.94
C ALA A 31 -3.58 -2.40 -6.74
N CYS A 32 -3.36 -3.55 -7.38
CA CYS A 32 -4.12 -4.78 -7.16
C CYS A 32 -3.99 -5.28 -5.72
N ALA A 33 -2.78 -5.27 -5.14
CA ALA A 33 -2.57 -5.64 -3.74
C ALA A 33 -3.36 -4.73 -2.77
N VAL A 34 -3.34 -3.41 -3.01
CA VAL A 34 -4.15 -2.46 -2.23
C VAL A 34 -5.64 -2.73 -2.39
N SER A 35 -6.10 -3.03 -3.60
CA SER A 35 -7.50 -3.38 -3.84
C SER A 35 -7.92 -4.65 -3.09
N VAL A 36 -7.07 -5.69 -3.05
CA VAL A 36 -7.35 -6.94 -2.32
C VAL A 36 -7.49 -6.65 -0.82
N LEU A 37 -6.54 -5.92 -0.26
CA LEU A 37 -6.56 -5.49 1.14
C LEU A 37 -7.84 -4.70 1.47
N CYS A 38 -8.20 -3.72 0.62
CA CYS A 38 -9.40 -2.92 0.82
C CYS A 38 -10.69 -3.76 0.72
N SER A 39 -10.78 -4.67 -0.25
CA SER A 39 -11.96 -5.54 -0.41
C SER A 39 -12.14 -6.50 0.76
N LEU A 40 -11.06 -7.13 1.24
CA LEU A 40 -11.11 -8.02 2.41
C LEU A 40 -11.45 -7.26 3.70
N MET A 41 -10.89 -6.05 3.88
CA MET A 41 -11.24 -5.20 5.01
C MET A 41 -12.71 -4.77 4.98
N LYS A 42 -13.23 -4.42 3.80
CA LYS A 42 -14.65 -4.10 3.59
C LYS A 42 -15.55 -5.27 4.00
N VAL A 43 -15.18 -6.50 3.62
CA VAL A 43 -15.89 -7.73 4.02
C VAL A 43 -15.87 -7.90 5.55
N TYR A 44 -14.68 -7.82 6.16
CA TYR A 44 -14.53 -7.97 7.61
C TYR A 44 -15.34 -6.94 8.40
N LEU A 45 -15.25 -5.66 8.03
CA LEU A 45 -15.98 -4.59 8.70
C LEU A 45 -17.49 -4.69 8.45
N TYR A 46 -17.92 -5.07 7.25
CA TYR A 46 -19.33 -5.27 6.95
C TYR A 46 -19.96 -6.37 7.81
N ILE A 47 -19.31 -7.54 7.93
CA ILE A 47 -19.77 -8.63 8.80
C ILE A 47 -19.85 -8.15 10.25
N LYS A 48 -18.83 -7.41 10.71
CA LYS A 48 -18.81 -6.86 12.07
C LYS A 48 -19.93 -5.85 12.31
N CYS A 49 -20.31 -5.05 11.31
CA CYS A 49 -21.42 -4.10 11.40
C CYS A 49 -22.78 -4.81 11.40
N VAL A 50 -22.97 -5.83 10.55
CA VAL A 50 -24.22 -6.61 10.50
C VAL A 50 -24.50 -7.32 11.83
N ASN A 51 -23.46 -7.77 12.54
CA ASN A 51 -23.62 -8.42 13.84
C ASN A 51 -23.93 -7.45 14.99
N ASN A 52 -23.86 -6.12 14.78
CA ASN A 52 -24.08 -5.10 15.81
C ASN A 52 -25.21 -4.14 15.41
N PRO A 53 -26.38 -4.18 16.07
CA PRO A 53 -27.56 -3.39 15.65
C PRO A 53 -27.36 -1.87 15.78
N GLU A 54 -26.47 -1.42 16.66
CA GLU A 54 -26.14 0.01 16.85
C GLU A 54 -25.35 0.61 15.66
N ARG A 55 -24.81 -0.22 14.76
CA ARG A 55 -23.93 0.22 13.64
C ARG A 55 -24.61 0.18 12.26
N GLN A 56 -25.94 0.25 12.24
CA GLN A 56 -26.72 0.20 11.00
C GLN A 56 -26.38 1.34 10.03
N ALA A 57 -26.12 2.56 10.53
CA ALA A 57 -25.75 3.71 9.70
C ALA A 57 -24.40 3.53 8.98
N GLU A 58 -23.44 2.88 9.63
CA GLU A 58 -22.12 2.59 9.05
C GLU A 58 -22.21 1.51 7.97
N LYS A 59 -23.06 0.50 8.18
CA LYS A 59 -23.37 -0.52 7.18
C LYS A 59 -23.92 0.13 5.90
N GLU A 60 -24.83 1.08 6.02
CA GLU A 60 -25.38 1.81 4.87
C GLU A 60 -24.33 2.67 4.18
N ALA A 61 -23.44 3.33 4.92
CA ALA A 61 -22.32 4.08 4.35
C ALA A 61 -21.32 3.18 3.58
N ILE A 62 -21.00 2.00 4.11
CA ILE A 62 -20.13 1.01 3.45
C ILE A 62 -20.80 0.46 2.18
N ARG A 63 -22.13 0.28 2.20
CA ARG A 63 -22.93 -0.20 1.05
C ARG A 63 -23.14 0.86 -0.02
N ALA A 64 -23.35 2.12 0.37
CA ALA A 64 -23.56 3.26 -0.52
C ALA A 64 -22.30 3.64 -1.31
N ARG A 65 -21.14 3.14 -0.89
CA ARG A 65 -19.87 3.33 -1.60
C ARG A 65 -19.95 2.76 -3.01
N GLN A 66 -19.85 3.66 -3.99
CA GLN A 66 -20.14 3.35 -5.38
C GLN A 66 -19.16 2.33 -5.99
N PRO A 67 -19.65 1.30 -6.70
CA PRO A 67 -18.80 0.31 -7.38
C PRO A 67 -17.94 0.94 -8.48
N LEU A 68 -18.29 2.13 -8.97
CA LEU A 68 -17.53 2.88 -9.98
C LEU A 68 -16.27 3.56 -9.41
N LEU A 69 -16.22 3.84 -8.10
CA LEU A 69 -15.07 4.47 -7.46
C LEU A 69 -13.90 3.48 -7.27
N GLU A 70 -14.19 2.18 -7.19
CA GLU A 70 -13.19 1.12 -7.01
C GLU A 70 -12.27 0.89 -8.23
N PRO A 71 -12.75 0.86 -9.49
CA PRO A 71 -11.87 0.81 -10.66
C PRO A 71 -11.10 2.13 -10.85
N LEU A 72 -11.74 3.28 -10.60
CA LEU A 72 -11.06 4.58 -10.66
C LEU A 72 -9.91 4.66 -9.64
N HIS A 73 -10.14 4.17 -8.41
CA HIS A 73 -9.11 4.15 -7.38
C HIS A 73 -7.90 3.32 -7.82
N VAL A 74 -8.11 2.13 -8.40
CA VAL A 74 -7.01 1.31 -8.93
C VAL A 74 -6.30 1.99 -10.08
N LEU A 75 -7.03 2.60 -11.03
CA LEU A 75 -6.42 3.29 -12.17
C LEU A 75 -5.50 4.43 -11.72
N VAL A 76 -6.00 5.29 -10.82
CA VAL A 76 -5.20 6.40 -10.27
C VAL A 76 -3.99 5.86 -9.50
N LEU A 77 -4.19 4.85 -8.65
CA LEU A 77 -3.12 4.28 -7.85
C LEU A 77 -2.05 3.58 -8.70
N THR A 78 -2.44 2.92 -9.80
CA THR A 78 -1.50 2.35 -10.79
C THR A 78 -0.62 3.44 -11.39
N GLY A 79 -1.21 4.56 -11.81
CA GLY A 79 -0.46 5.70 -12.33
C GLY A 79 0.51 6.27 -11.29
N VAL A 80 0.04 6.50 -10.07
CA VAL A 80 0.88 7.02 -8.97
C VAL A 80 2.03 6.06 -8.66
N LEU A 81 1.76 4.77 -8.43
CA LEU A 81 2.80 3.79 -8.10
C LEU A 81 3.79 3.56 -9.25
N GLY A 82 3.35 3.68 -10.49
CA GLY A 82 4.24 3.62 -11.66
C GLY A 82 5.12 4.86 -11.83
N LEU A 83 4.70 6.02 -11.33
CA LEU A 83 5.45 7.28 -11.38
C LEU A 83 6.36 7.49 -10.16
N VAL A 84 6.10 6.82 -9.04
CA VAL A 84 6.92 6.93 -7.82
C VAL A 84 8.26 6.25 -8.05
N GLY A 85 9.36 6.98 -7.82
CA GLY A 85 10.70 6.41 -7.88
C GLY A 85 10.94 5.34 -6.80
N SER A 86 11.72 4.33 -7.15
CA SER A 86 12.06 3.19 -6.28
C SER A 86 12.65 3.61 -4.92
N ARG A 87 13.50 4.64 -4.90
CA ARG A 87 14.08 5.20 -3.67
C ARG A 87 13.03 5.77 -2.73
N VAL A 88 12.08 6.55 -3.25
CA VAL A 88 10.99 7.12 -2.44
C VAL A 88 10.04 6.03 -1.97
N ALA A 89 9.71 5.07 -2.84
CA ALA A 89 8.90 3.90 -2.46
C ALA A 89 9.57 3.10 -1.33
N ALA A 90 10.89 2.86 -1.39
CA ALA A 90 11.66 2.18 -0.35
C ALA A 90 11.62 2.94 0.98
N LEU A 91 11.82 4.27 0.96
CA LEU A 91 11.75 5.09 2.17
C LEU A 91 10.35 5.07 2.79
N VAL A 92 9.29 5.14 1.99
CA VAL A 92 7.89 5.04 2.45
C VAL A 92 7.61 3.71 3.13
N VAL A 93 8.18 2.60 2.61
CA VAL A 93 8.05 1.27 3.20
C VAL A 93 8.77 1.17 4.55
N LEU A 94 10.05 1.56 4.61
CA LEU A 94 10.82 1.54 5.86
C LEU A 94 10.19 2.43 6.94
N GLU A 95 9.75 3.62 6.55
CA GLU A 95 9.03 4.57 7.39
C GLU A 95 7.84 3.88 8.06
N PHE A 96 7.03 3.17 7.26
CA PHE A 96 5.82 2.52 7.74
C PHE A 96 6.14 1.31 8.60
N SER A 97 7.12 0.48 8.22
CA SER A 97 7.55 -0.69 8.98
C SER A 97 8.05 -0.30 10.37
N LEU A 98 8.86 0.75 10.48
CA LEU A 98 9.33 1.29 11.77
C LEU A 98 8.18 1.79 12.64
N ARG A 99 7.23 2.52 12.04
CA ARG A 99 6.03 2.98 12.73
C ARG A 99 5.18 1.80 13.22
N ALA A 100 4.95 0.80 12.36
CA ALA A 100 4.17 -0.37 12.70
C ALA A 100 4.79 -1.13 13.87
N VAL A 101 6.10 -1.39 13.83
CA VAL A 101 6.83 -2.03 14.94
C VAL A 101 6.76 -1.19 16.22
N SER A 102 6.95 0.12 16.14
CA SER A 102 6.83 1.04 17.29
C SER A 102 5.43 0.98 17.92
N THR A 103 4.39 1.00 17.09
CA THR A 103 3.00 0.89 17.57
C THR A 103 2.72 -0.47 18.20
N ILE A 104 3.20 -1.58 17.62
CA ILE A 104 3.02 -2.93 18.19
C ILE A 104 3.72 -3.06 19.54
N ILE A 105 4.96 -2.57 19.65
CA ILE A 105 5.74 -2.61 20.90
C ILE A 105 5.07 -1.75 21.98
N SER A 106 4.56 -0.57 21.61
CA SER A 106 3.94 0.36 22.55
C SER A 106 2.52 -0.06 22.97
N LEU A 107 1.82 -0.81 22.12
CA LEU A 107 0.43 -1.24 22.29
C LEU A 107 0.34 -2.68 22.82
N SER A 108 1.18 -3.04 23.79
CA SER A 108 1.20 -4.38 24.42
C SER A 108 -0.08 -4.73 25.24
N LYS A 109 -1.10 -3.84 25.23
CA LYS A 109 -2.43 -4.07 25.82
C LYS A 109 -3.49 -3.78 24.77
N GLY A 110 -4.05 -4.86 24.23
CA GLY A 110 -4.66 -4.89 22.90
C GLY A 110 -5.97 -4.13 22.75
N THR A 111 -6.03 -3.40 21.65
CA THR A 111 -7.18 -3.14 20.75
C THR A 111 -6.63 -2.27 19.60
N HIS A 112 -7.15 -2.42 18.36
CA HIS A 112 -6.83 -1.62 17.16
C HIS A 112 -5.81 -2.14 16.10
N ASN A 113 -5.68 -3.46 15.90
CA ASN A 113 -4.96 -3.98 14.71
C ASN A 113 -5.61 -3.60 13.36
N SER A 114 -6.92 -3.31 13.34
CA SER A 114 -7.67 -3.00 12.11
C SER A 114 -7.33 -1.63 11.50
N GLN A 115 -6.88 -0.67 12.30
CA GLN A 115 -6.48 0.65 11.82
C GLN A 115 -5.16 0.60 11.04
N LEU A 116 -4.19 -0.18 11.53
CA LEU A 116 -2.90 -0.38 10.87
C LEU A 116 -3.07 -0.95 9.45
N TYR A 117 -4.04 -1.85 9.25
CA TYR A 117 -4.36 -2.40 7.92
C TYR A 117 -4.96 -1.37 6.96
N LEU A 118 -5.63 -0.33 7.45
CA LEU A 118 -6.14 0.74 6.59
C LEU A 118 -5.06 1.78 6.28
N LEU A 119 -4.19 2.06 7.25
CA LEU A 119 -3.08 3.00 7.11
C LEU A 119 -1.95 2.45 6.21
N CYS A 120 -1.79 1.12 6.14
CA CYS A 120 -0.73 0.50 5.35
C CYS A 120 -1.00 0.44 3.84
N GLN A 121 -2.18 0.88 3.35
CA GLN A 121 -2.58 0.70 1.96
C GLN A 121 -1.56 1.22 0.96
N TYR A 122 -1.16 2.48 1.09
CA TYR A 122 -0.21 3.09 0.17
C TYR A 122 1.20 2.48 0.31
N SER A 123 1.67 2.26 1.54
CA SER A 123 2.96 1.60 1.82
C SER A 123 3.00 0.15 1.33
N LEU A 124 1.88 -0.58 1.35
CA LEU A 124 1.75 -1.92 0.79
C LEU A 124 1.94 -1.90 -0.72
N GLY A 125 1.31 -0.95 -1.42
CA GLY A 125 1.49 -0.77 -2.87
C GLY A 125 2.95 -0.48 -3.23
N CYS A 126 3.61 0.40 -2.46
CA CYS A 126 5.03 0.67 -2.59
C CYS A 126 5.89 -0.56 -2.29
N GLY A 127 5.58 -1.31 -1.23
CA GLY A 127 6.33 -2.49 -0.81
C GLY A 127 6.25 -3.65 -1.79
N VAL A 128 5.05 -3.93 -2.32
CA VAL A 128 4.87 -4.92 -3.39
C VAL A 128 5.63 -4.49 -4.64
N SER A 129 5.59 -3.20 -4.99
CA SER A 129 6.37 -2.68 -6.13
C SER A 129 7.87 -2.88 -5.90
N CYS A 130 8.42 -2.47 -4.74
CA CYS A 130 9.84 -2.65 -4.40
C CYS A 130 10.25 -4.13 -4.39
N GLY A 131 9.45 -4.99 -3.77
CA GLY A 131 9.69 -6.44 -3.72
C GLY A 131 9.70 -7.06 -5.12
N LEU A 132 8.77 -6.65 -5.99
CA LEU A 132 8.71 -7.13 -7.37
C LEU A 132 9.92 -6.68 -8.18
N SER A 133 10.39 -5.43 -8.02
CA SER A 133 11.62 -4.97 -8.68
C SER A 133 12.85 -5.75 -8.23
N PHE A 134 12.94 -6.08 -6.94
CA PHE A 134 14.04 -6.86 -6.39
C PHE A 134 14.00 -8.33 -6.88
N LEU A 135 12.83 -8.97 -6.85
CA LEU A 135 12.67 -10.37 -7.27
C LEU A 135 12.86 -10.58 -8.77
N LEU A 136 12.57 -9.57 -9.59
CA LEU A 136 12.70 -9.63 -11.05
C LEU A 136 14.02 -9.06 -11.56
N GLU A 137 14.91 -8.62 -10.67
CA GLU A 137 16.21 -8.10 -11.04
C GLU A 137 17.08 -9.21 -11.65
N GLY A 138 17.62 -8.98 -12.85
CA GLY A 138 18.41 -9.97 -13.57
C GLY A 138 17.62 -11.07 -14.31
N ALA A 139 16.29 -11.00 -14.35
CA ALA A 139 15.48 -11.97 -15.09
C ALA A 139 15.50 -11.72 -16.61
N LEU A 140 15.78 -12.77 -17.42
CA LEU A 140 15.82 -12.71 -18.89
C LEU A 140 14.49 -12.26 -19.53
N HIS A 141 13.36 -12.53 -18.86
CA HIS A 141 12.00 -12.21 -19.33
C HIS A 141 11.21 -11.39 -18.30
N ARG A 142 11.81 -10.30 -17.82
CA ARG A 142 11.20 -9.40 -16.83
C ARG A 142 9.76 -8.99 -17.18
N SER A 143 9.51 -8.53 -18.40
CA SER A 143 8.19 -8.06 -18.84
C SER A 143 7.12 -9.17 -18.84
N TRP A 144 7.45 -10.40 -19.26
CA TRP A 144 6.52 -11.54 -19.21
C TRP A 144 6.19 -11.96 -17.78
N ASN A 145 7.19 -11.96 -16.89
CA ASN A 145 6.97 -12.22 -15.47
C ASN A 145 6.10 -11.13 -14.84
N LEU A 146 6.26 -9.86 -15.24
CA LEU A 146 5.38 -8.76 -14.83
C LEU A 146 3.95 -8.96 -15.33
N VAL A 147 3.76 -9.33 -16.59
CA VAL A 147 2.42 -9.64 -17.15
C VAL A 147 1.76 -10.79 -16.39
N LEU A 148 2.50 -11.85 -16.06
CA LEU A 148 2.00 -12.97 -15.26
C LEU A 148 1.64 -12.51 -13.83
N ALA A 149 2.48 -11.67 -13.20
CA ALA A 149 2.20 -11.10 -11.90
C ALA A 149 0.94 -10.21 -11.91
N VAL A 150 0.75 -9.40 -12.97
CA VAL A 150 -0.47 -8.62 -13.20
C VAL A 150 -1.67 -9.53 -13.38
N GLY A 151 -1.55 -10.61 -14.15
CA GLY A 151 -2.63 -11.58 -14.33
C GLY A 151 -3.08 -12.21 -13.00
N LEU A 152 -2.12 -12.70 -12.20
CA LEU A 152 -2.41 -13.33 -10.91
C LEU A 152 -2.97 -12.33 -9.89
N SER A 153 -2.33 -11.17 -9.74
CA SER A 153 -2.79 -10.13 -8.81
C SER A 153 -4.14 -9.53 -9.22
N GLY A 154 -4.38 -9.37 -10.52
CA GLY A 154 -5.66 -8.94 -11.09
C GLY A 154 -6.77 -9.94 -10.84
N LEU A 155 -6.50 -11.24 -11.04
CA LEU A 155 -7.45 -12.30 -10.69
C LEU A 155 -7.77 -12.27 -9.20
N LEU A 156 -6.77 -12.15 -8.33
CA LEU A 156 -6.98 -12.07 -6.88
C LEU A 156 -7.85 -10.85 -6.50
N ALA A 157 -7.57 -9.69 -7.10
CA ALA A 157 -8.33 -8.46 -6.88
C ALA A 157 -9.79 -8.59 -7.37
N LEU A 158 -10.01 -9.22 -8.52
CA LEU A 158 -11.36 -9.47 -9.05
C LEU A 158 -12.15 -10.42 -8.15
N HIS A 159 -11.54 -11.50 -7.67
CA HIS A 159 -12.20 -12.43 -6.74
C HIS A 159 -12.52 -11.75 -5.40
N ALA A 160 -11.59 -10.97 -4.85
CA ALA A 160 -11.82 -10.21 -3.62
C ALA A 160 -12.96 -9.17 -3.78
N ARG A 161 -13.02 -8.48 -4.92
CA ARG A 161 -14.10 -7.53 -5.24
C ARG A 161 -15.45 -8.22 -5.39
N ARG A 162 -15.52 -9.32 -6.14
CA ARG A 162 -16.76 -10.11 -6.30
C ARG A 162 -17.24 -10.63 -4.97
N LEU A 163 -16.32 -11.11 -4.12
CA LEU A 163 -16.64 -11.51 -2.75
C LEU A 163 -17.21 -10.35 -1.94
N ALA A 164 -16.56 -9.17 -1.97
CA ALA A 164 -17.03 -7.99 -1.26
C ALA A 164 -18.42 -7.52 -1.72
N GLN A 165 -18.67 -7.52 -3.03
CA GLN A 165 -19.98 -7.17 -3.60
C GLN A 165 -21.05 -8.18 -3.21
N HIS A 166 -20.74 -9.48 -3.31
CA HIS A 166 -21.65 -10.55 -2.90
C HIS A 166 -22.03 -10.43 -1.43
N VAL A 167 -21.05 -10.22 -0.55
CA VAL A 167 -21.28 -10.06 0.90
C VAL A 167 -22.09 -8.81 1.19
N CYS A 168 -21.76 -7.66 0.60
CA CYS A 168 -22.51 -6.41 0.84
C CYS A 168 -23.97 -6.48 0.33
N ALA A 169 -24.24 -7.28 -0.70
CA ALA A 169 -25.58 -7.39 -1.28
C ALA A 169 -26.45 -8.47 -0.61
N LEU A 170 -25.88 -9.63 -0.30
CA LEU A 170 -26.64 -10.86 -0.05
C LEU A 170 -26.37 -11.51 1.31
N TYR A 171 -25.37 -11.05 2.06
CA TYR A 171 -24.95 -11.71 3.30
C TYR A 171 -26.08 -11.86 4.32
N GLU A 172 -26.96 -10.88 4.49
CA GLU A 172 -28.08 -10.96 5.47
C GLU A 172 -29.14 -11.99 5.10
N LEU A 173 -29.43 -12.14 3.81
CA LEU A 173 -30.38 -13.13 3.30
C LEU A 173 -29.76 -14.53 3.38
N HIS A 174 -28.50 -14.66 2.96
CA HIS A 174 -27.80 -15.94 2.89
C HIS A 174 -27.39 -16.46 4.27
N SER A 175 -27.11 -15.58 5.24
CA SER A 175 -26.77 -15.99 6.61
C SER A 175 -27.97 -16.63 7.32
N ARG A 176 -29.19 -16.11 7.07
CA ARG A 176 -30.44 -16.66 7.64
C ARG A 176 -30.85 -17.97 6.98
N ALA A 177 -30.72 -18.07 5.66
CA ALA A 177 -31.23 -19.21 4.90
C ALA A 177 -30.18 -20.29 4.57
N ARG A 178 -28.89 -20.06 4.91
CA ARG A 178 -27.80 -21.06 4.92
C ARG A 178 -27.65 -21.87 3.61
N TYR A 179 -27.89 -21.26 2.45
CA TYR A 179 -27.81 -21.95 1.15
C TYR A 179 -26.57 -21.60 0.30
N CYS A 180 -25.73 -20.65 0.74
CA CYS A 180 -24.53 -20.24 0.01
C CYS A 180 -23.26 -20.71 0.71
N GLY A 181 -22.47 -21.56 0.06
CA GLY A 181 -21.20 -22.08 0.60
C GLY A 181 -20.21 -20.98 0.99
N VAL A 182 -20.14 -19.89 0.23
CA VAL A 182 -19.26 -18.74 0.51
C VAL A 182 -19.67 -18.04 1.81
N CYS A 183 -20.96 -17.75 2.01
CA CYS A 183 -21.47 -17.11 3.22
C CYS A 183 -21.38 -18.03 4.45
N ILE A 184 -21.56 -19.34 4.27
CA ILE A 184 -21.37 -20.34 5.34
C ILE A 184 -19.90 -20.40 5.75
N LEU A 185 -18.98 -20.45 4.78
CA LEU A 185 -17.54 -20.42 5.04
C LEU A 185 -17.15 -19.13 5.75
N LEU A 186 -17.70 -17.98 5.33
CA LEU A 186 -17.49 -16.71 6.02
C LEU A 186 -18.04 -16.69 7.44
N LEU A 187 -19.17 -17.36 7.71
CA LEU A 187 -19.71 -17.46 9.05
C LEU A 187 -18.84 -18.35 9.95
N ALA A 188 -18.30 -19.44 9.40
CA ALA A 188 -17.45 -20.38 10.13
C ALA A 188 -16.01 -19.84 10.35
N ALA A 189 -15.43 -19.22 9.32
CA ALA A 189 -14.04 -18.81 9.26
C ALA A 189 -13.81 -17.29 9.25
N GLY A 190 -14.87 -16.47 9.38
CA GLY A 190 -14.78 -15.01 9.31
C GLY A 190 -13.85 -14.38 10.34
N HIS A 191 -13.70 -15.01 11.50
CA HIS A 191 -12.74 -14.60 12.54
C HIS A 191 -11.28 -14.81 12.13
N GLY A 192 -11.00 -15.67 11.14
CA GLY A 192 -9.67 -15.94 10.62
C GLY A 192 -9.14 -14.91 9.61
N ILE A 193 -10.02 -14.08 9.04
CA ILE A 193 -9.65 -13.03 8.05
C ILE A 193 -8.53 -12.09 8.57
N PRO A 194 -8.62 -11.48 9.78
CA PRO A 194 -7.56 -10.62 10.28
C PRO A 194 -6.24 -11.38 10.53
N CYS A 195 -6.30 -12.64 10.94
CA CYS A 195 -5.09 -13.46 11.13
C CYS A 195 -4.39 -13.75 9.79
N LEU A 196 -5.15 -14.10 8.76
CA LEU A 196 -4.63 -14.30 7.40
C LEU A 196 -4.03 -13.00 6.86
N LEU A 197 -4.73 -11.87 7.04
CA LEU A 197 -4.27 -10.56 6.58
C LEU A 197 -2.99 -10.13 7.31
N ARG A 198 -2.90 -10.35 8.63
CA ARG A 198 -1.70 -10.11 9.40
C ARG A 198 -0.51 -10.88 8.85
N ASN A 199 -0.68 -12.19 8.62
CA ASN A 199 0.41 -13.05 8.17
C ASN A 199 0.85 -12.68 6.75
N ALA A 200 -0.10 -12.40 5.86
CA ALA A 200 0.19 -11.95 4.50
C ALA A 200 0.91 -10.60 4.47
N LEU A 201 0.46 -9.62 5.27
CA LEU A 201 1.12 -8.32 5.39
C LEU A 201 2.51 -8.45 6.02
N ALA A 202 2.67 -9.25 7.08
CA ALA A 202 3.97 -9.49 7.69
C ALA A 202 4.97 -10.07 6.69
N LEU A 203 4.56 -11.06 5.90
CA LEU A 203 5.40 -11.62 4.84
C LEU A 203 5.73 -10.59 3.76
N THR A 204 4.73 -9.82 3.32
CA THR A 204 4.91 -8.82 2.27
C THR A 204 5.85 -7.70 2.71
N PHE A 205 5.68 -7.18 3.93
CA PHE A 205 6.57 -6.16 4.49
C PHE A 205 7.97 -6.71 4.78
N ALA A 206 8.13 -7.97 5.20
CA ALA A 206 9.46 -8.57 5.36
C ALA A 206 10.24 -8.61 4.03
N VAL A 207 9.58 -9.04 2.93
CA VAL A 207 10.21 -9.03 1.60
C VAL A 207 10.46 -7.60 1.12
N ALA A 208 9.51 -6.69 1.36
CA ALA A 208 9.62 -5.30 0.95
C ALA A 208 10.73 -4.56 1.71
N ASP A 209 10.91 -4.80 3.00
CA ASP A 209 11.97 -4.22 3.82
C ASP A 209 13.34 -4.71 3.35
N LEU A 210 13.48 -6.02 3.06
CA LEU A 210 14.72 -6.57 2.49
C LEU A 210 15.05 -5.92 1.13
N ALA A 211 14.05 -5.83 0.24
CA ALA A 211 14.19 -5.18 -1.06
C ALA A 211 14.53 -3.69 -0.94
N ALA A 212 13.90 -2.99 0.01
CA ALA A 212 14.09 -1.58 0.22
C ALA A 212 15.47 -1.27 0.81
N VAL A 213 15.97 -2.08 1.74
CA VAL A 213 17.35 -1.97 2.26
C VAL A 213 18.36 -2.20 1.13
N GLU A 214 18.16 -3.22 0.29
CA GLU A 214 19.06 -3.48 -0.84
C GLU A 214 19.03 -2.35 -1.87
N LEU A 215 17.83 -1.86 -2.24
CA LEU A 215 17.65 -0.73 -3.16
C LEU A 215 18.36 0.53 -2.65
N ILE A 216 18.22 0.84 -1.35
CA ILE A 216 18.87 1.97 -0.73
C ILE A 216 20.39 1.75 -0.67
N ASN A 217 20.85 0.54 -0.36
CA ASN A 217 22.27 0.22 -0.22
C ASN A 217 23.04 0.30 -1.54
N ARG A 218 22.48 -0.21 -2.65
CA ARG A 218 23.10 -0.13 -3.99
C ARG A 218 23.26 1.28 -4.51
N ASP A 219 22.40 2.16 -4.04
CA ASP A 219 22.34 3.56 -4.40
C ASP A 219 23.42 4.41 -3.69
N PHE A 220 24.23 3.81 -2.80
CA PHE A 220 25.42 4.43 -2.20
C PHE A 220 26.70 3.74 -2.70
N LEU A 221 27.63 4.52 -3.27
CA LEU A 221 28.88 4.03 -3.86
C LEU A 221 29.96 3.67 -2.82
N SER A 222 29.78 3.99 -1.52
CA SER A 222 30.73 3.61 -0.46
C SER A 222 30.07 3.34 0.91
N THR A 223 30.60 2.34 1.64
CA THR A 223 30.13 1.94 2.99
C THR A 223 30.31 3.04 4.04
N GLY A 224 31.23 3.98 3.83
CA GLY A 224 31.46 5.14 4.70
C GLY A 224 30.44 6.28 4.53
N GLU A 225 29.95 6.50 3.31
CA GLU A 225 28.87 7.46 3.03
C GLU A 225 27.51 6.91 3.47
N ALA A 226 27.30 5.60 3.34
CA ALA A 226 26.10 4.91 3.81
C ALA A 226 25.89 5.09 5.33
N VAL A 227 26.92 4.90 6.17
CA VAL A 227 26.79 5.05 7.63
C VAL A 227 26.54 6.50 8.05
N ARG A 228 27.17 7.47 7.37
CA ARG A 228 26.96 8.91 7.60
C ARG A 228 25.56 9.39 7.20
N PHE A 229 24.90 8.67 6.29
CA PHE A 229 23.52 8.94 5.88
C PHE A 229 22.49 8.23 6.78
N TRP A 230 22.75 6.97 7.11
CA TRP A 230 21.85 6.15 7.93
C TRP A 230 21.73 6.69 9.35
N THR A 231 22.80 7.21 9.97
CA THR A 231 22.74 7.69 11.36
C THR A 231 21.85 8.94 11.54
N PRO A 232 21.96 10.03 10.76
CA PRO A 232 21.04 11.16 10.88
C PRO A 232 19.62 10.85 10.43
N LEU A 233 19.45 10.04 9.37
CA LEU A 233 18.15 9.60 8.88
C LEU A 233 17.43 8.80 9.97
N THR A 234 18.08 7.78 10.52
CA THR A 234 17.51 6.98 11.61
C THR A 234 17.24 7.84 12.84
N ILE A 235 18.17 8.70 13.27
CA ILE A 235 17.98 9.55 14.46
C ILE A 235 16.83 10.55 14.27
N CYS A 236 16.82 11.33 13.18
CA CYS A 236 15.75 12.31 12.92
C CYS A 236 14.40 11.63 12.73
N TYR A 237 14.38 10.48 12.07
CA TYR A 237 13.17 9.72 11.83
C TYR A 237 12.65 9.03 13.10
N THR A 238 13.53 8.48 13.94
CA THR A 238 13.17 7.92 15.24
C THR A 238 12.62 9.02 16.16
N LEU A 239 13.21 10.22 16.15
CA LEU A 239 12.70 11.38 16.88
C LEU A 239 11.34 11.85 16.35
N LEU A 240 11.13 11.89 15.03
CA LEU A 240 9.84 12.23 14.41
C LEU A 240 8.76 11.20 14.77
N VAL A 241 9.09 9.91 14.73
CA VAL A 241 8.18 8.80 15.07
C VAL A 241 7.82 8.86 16.56
N ILE A 242 8.78 9.08 17.45
CA ILE A 242 8.55 9.25 18.88
C ILE A 242 7.67 10.48 19.15
N TYR A 243 7.99 11.63 18.53
CA TYR A 243 7.20 12.86 18.66
C TYR A 243 5.76 12.68 18.18
N MET A 244 5.58 12.06 17.02
CA MET A 244 4.26 11.77 16.46
C MET A 244 3.47 10.75 17.29
N GLN A 245 4.15 9.78 17.90
CA GLN A 245 3.52 8.82 18.80
C GLN A 245 3.05 9.49 20.10
N GLU A 246 3.84 10.42 20.64
CA GLU A 246 3.48 11.19 21.82
C GLU A 246 2.29 12.14 21.56
N GLU A 247 2.27 12.81 20.39
CA GLU A 247 1.14 13.66 19.98
C GLU A 247 -0.14 12.84 19.69
N SER A 248 0.00 11.60 19.20
CA SER A 248 -1.14 10.70 18.95
C SER A 248 -1.86 10.22 20.21
N ARG A 249 -1.22 10.26 21.39
CA ARG A 249 -1.87 9.93 22.68
C ARG A 249 -2.82 11.02 23.18
N GLN A 250 -2.83 12.22 22.58
CA GLN A 250 -3.46 13.40 23.19
C GLN A 250 -4.70 13.99 22.47
N SER A 251 -5.09 13.65 21.22
CA SER A 251 -6.23 14.37 20.57
C SER A 251 -6.98 13.69 19.39
N MET A 252 -8.15 14.28 19.04
CA MET A 252 -9.36 13.75 18.35
C MET A 252 -9.29 13.51 16.80
N VAL A 253 -10.37 12.93 16.24
CA VAL A 253 -10.42 11.66 15.47
C VAL A 253 -10.32 11.70 13.92
N ARG A 254 -10.16 12.84 13.22
CA ARG A 254 -10.08 12.80 11.72
C ARG A 254 -9.07 13.74 11.07
N GLY A 255 -8.88 14.94 11.62
CA GLY A 255 -7.80 15.84 11.18
C GLY A 255 -6.40 15.29 11.45
N LEU A 256 -6.28 14.36 12.42
CA LEU A 256 -5.01 13.82 12.89
C LEU A 256 -4.32 12.93 11.85
N VAL A 257 -5.05 12.13 11.07
CA VAL A 257 -4.42 11.23 10.07
C VAL A 257 -3.85 12.02 8.91
N PHE A 258 -4.59 13.01 8.41
CA PHE A 258 -4.08 13.92 7.38
C PHE A 258 -2.89 14.74 7.89
N ARG A 259 -2.94 15.26 9.13
CA ARG A 259 -1.83 15.97 9.75
C ARG A 259 -0.60 15.07 9.93
N THR A 260 -0.81 13.82 10.35
CA THR A 260 0.26 12.83 10.50
C THR A 260 0.94 12.51 9.17
N VAL A 261 0.17 12.32 8.10
CA VAL A 261 0.73 12.06 6.77
C VAL A 261 1.49 13.27 6.23
N LEU A 262 0.97 14.49 6.45
CA LEU A 262 1.66 15.71 6.06
C LEU A 262 2.98 15.90 6.82
N VAL A 263 3.00 15.66 8.13
CA VAL A 263 4.22 15.76 8.95
C VAL A 263 5.23 14.69 8.53
N ARG A 264 4.78 13.46 8.29
CA ARG A 264 5.61 12.36 7.78
C ARG A 264 6.24 12.70 6.43
N MET A 265 5.42 13.05 5.46
CA MET A 265 5.89 13.37 4.10
C MET A 265 6.75 14.64 4.11
N GLY A 266 6.45 15.59 5.01
CA GLY A 266 7.31 16.75 5.28
C GLY A 266 8.67 16.37 5.85
N GLY A 267 8.73 15.40 6.77
CA GLY A 267 9.99 14.84 7.29
C GLY A 267 10.81 14.16 6.19
N LEU A 268 10.18 13.30 5.39
CA LEU A 268 10.81 12.67 4.21
C LEU A 268 11.26 13.70 3.18
N PHE A 269 10.49 14.76 2.97
CA PHE A 269 10.82 15.87 2.07
C PHE A 269 12.07 16.62 2.55
N ILE A 270 12.16 16.97 3.84
CA ILE A 270 13.36 17.62 4.41
C ILE A 270 14.58 16.71 4.29
N LEU A 271 14.43 15.40 4.56
CA LEU A 271 15.50 14.41 4.40
C LEU A 271 15.97 14.27 2.95
N LEU A 272 15.06 14.35 1.99
CA LEU A 272 15.40 14.29 0.57
C LEU A 272 15.90 15.64 0.02
N LEU A 273 15.57 16.77 0.63
CA LEU A 273 16.20 18.05 0.33
C LEU A 273 17.64 18.12 0.82
N THR A 274 17.94 17.51 1.96
CA THR A 274 19.29 17.53 2.52
C THR A 274 20.24 16.56 1.82
N VAL A 275 19.74 15.48 1.21
CA VAL A 275 20.59 14.40 0.67
C VAL A 275 20.18 13.86 -0.71
N GLY A 276 18.97 14.17 -1.19
CA GLY A 276 18.41 13.58 -2.40
C GLY A 276 18.68 14.37 -3.69
N ARG A 277 18.35 13.75 -4.82
CA ARG A 277 18.31 14.43 -6.12
C ARG A 277 17.02 15.23 -6.23
N TRP A 278 17.01 16.32 -7.01
CA TRP A 278 15.80 17.12 -7.28
C TRP A 278 14.63 16.28 -7.84
N THR A 279 14.93 15.17 -8.52
CA THR A 279 13.93 14.21 -9.00
C THR A 279 13.20 13.48 -7.87
N ASP A 280 13.89 13.20 -6.76
CA ASP A 280 13.31 12.51 -5.60
C ASP A 280 12.30 13.40 -4.88
N VAL A 281 12.53 14.72 -4.89
CA VAL A 281 11.62 15.71 -4.34
C VAL A 281 10.26 15.69 -5.06
N LEU A 282 10.26 15.58 -6.39
CA LEU A 282 9.02 15.42 -7.16
C LEU A 282 8.30 14.10 -6.83
N HIS A 283 9.06 13.01 -6.69
CA HIS A 283 8.50 11.71 -6.32
C HIS A 283 7.87 11.71 -4.91
N VAL A 284 8.37 12.53 -3.96
CA VAL A 284 7.72 12.72 -2.65
C VAL A 284 6.35 13.36 -2.78
N PHE A 285 6.21 14.37 -3.64
CA PHE A 285 4.89 14.99 -3.87
C PHE A 285 3.91 14.01 -4.52
N VAL A 286 4.36 13.24 -5.52
CA VAL A 286 3.55 12.17 -6.12
C VAL A 286 3.15 11.14 -5.06
N SER A 287 4.08 10.81 -4.17
CA SER A 287 3.85 9.85 -3.08
C SER A 287 2.84 10.37 -2.05
N LEU A 288 2.94 11.64 -1.66
CA LEU A 288 1.98 12.31 -0.79
C LEU A 288 0.58 12.31 -1.41
N LEU A 289 0.44 12.61 -2.71
CA LEU A 289 -0.84 12.57 -3.40
C LEU A 289 -1.43 11.14 -3.40
N GLY A 290 -0.59 10.12 -3.60
CA GLY A 290 -0.97 8.72 -3.51
C GLY A 290 -1.52 8.34 -2.14
N GLU A 291 -0.81 8.72 -1.08
CA GLU A 291 -1.23 8.42 0.28
C GLU A 291 -2.51 9.15 0.67
N LEU A 292 -2.65 10.43 0.29
CA LEU A 292 -3.88 11.21 0.49
C LEU A 292 -5.07 10.59 -0.27
N TRP A 293 -4.85 10.12 -1.50
CA TRP A 293 -5.88 9.43 -2.28
C TRP A 293 -6.35 8.13 -1.63
N CYS A 294 -5.42 7.31 -1.13
CA CYS A 294 -5.72 6.11 -0.35
C CYS A 294 -6.50 6.44 0.93
N LEU A 295 -6.11 7.48 1.65
CA LEU A 295 -6.81 7.92 2.87
C LEU A 295 -8.22 8.44 2.61
N LEU A 296 -8.39 9.27 1.58
CA LEU A 296 -9.72 9.76 1.16
C LEU A 296 -10.62 8.59 0.77
N HIS A 297 -10.07 7.62 0.04
CA HIS A 297 -10.79 6.40 -0.31
C HIS A 297 -11.17 5.60 0.95
N ALA A 298 -10.23 5.37 1.87
CA ALA A 298 -10.42 4.57 3.08
C ALA A 298 -11.17 5.30 4.22
N GLY A 299 -11.42 6.61 4.11
CA GLY A 299 -11.92 7.44 5.20
C GLY A 299 -13.21 6.94 5.86
N ILE A 300 -14.16 6.42 5.07
CA ILE A 300 -15.41 5.85 5.59
C ILE A 300 -15.15 4.58 6.41
N LEU A 301 -14.23 3.72 5.96
CA LEU A 301 -13.85 2.48 6.67
C LEU A 301 -13.05 2.80 7.94
N LEU A 302 -12.24 3.87 7.90
CA LEU A 302 -11.46 4.34 9.04
C LEU A 302 -12.38 4.90 10.14
N GLU A 303 -13.42 5.64 9.78
CA GLU A 303 -14.44 6.15 10.70
C GLU A 303 -15.15 5.02 11.47
N SER A 304 -15.51 3.93 10.77
CA SER A 304 -16.04 2.71 11.39
C SER A 304 -15.05 1.95 12.29
N CYS A 305 -13.75 2.08 12.04
CA CYS A 305 -12.70 1.51 12.88
C CYS A 305 -12.40 2.35 14.12
N TRP A 306 -12.67 3.65 14.09
CA TRP A 306 -12.47 4.56 15.24
C TRP A 306 -13.58 4.48 16.29
N ARG A 307 -14.81 4.14 15.90
CA ARG A 307 -15.92 3.92 16.83
C ARG A 307 -15.95 2.51 17.44
N GLN A 308 -14.83 1.78 17.37
CA GLN A 308 -14.61 0.44 17.95
C GLN A 308 -13.91 0.52 19.28
#